data_AF-A0A1F9L0B2-F1
#
_entry.id   AF-A0A1F9L0B2-F1
#
_cell.length_a   1.000
_cell.length_b   1.000
_cell.length_c   1.000
_cell.angle_alpha   90.00
_cell.angle_beta   90.00
_cell.angle_gamma   90.00
#
_symmetry.space_group_name_H-M   'P 1'
#
loop_
_entity.id
_entity.type
_entity.pdbx_description
1 polymer ?
#
loop_
_entity_poly.entity_id
_entity_poly.type
_entity_poly.pdbx_seq_one_letter_code
_entity_poly.pdbx_strand_id
1 'polypeptide(L)'
;MTAFKDEWNLGMALAILHSENVDGKVWAEAVKWLFLFGPPTIRAMISQASSLATGEFFPELSPIGYTVQGEPLYDIKKLAESLGMSEEEVLIKMAELDEEHEIQSLYDESDTHKIQ
;
A
#
# COMPACT_ATOMS: atom_id res chain seq x y z
N MET A 1 32.05 9.94 -8.97
CA MET A 1 30.64 10.32 -9.18
C MET A 1 30.02 10.42 -7.81
N THR A 2 30.00 11.63 -7.25
CA THR A 2 29.25 11.94 -6.02
C THR A 2 27.79 11.65 -6.29
N ALA A 3 27.17 10.88 -5.40
CA ALA A 3 26.00 10.09 -5.69
C ALA A 3 24.77 10.99 -5.74
N PHE A 4 24.02 10.95 -6.85
CA PHE A 4 22.67 11.52 -6.98
C PHE A 4 21.76 11.17 -5.78
N LYS A 5 22.02 10.03 -5.11
CA LYS A 5 21.36 9.61 -3.87
C LYS A 5 21.62 10.52 -2.66
N ASP A 6 22.77 11.20 -2.58
CA ASP A 6 23.15 12.06 -1.46
C ASP A 6 22.57 13.48 -1.58
N GLU A 7 22.05 13.84 -2.77
CA GLU A 7 21.44 15.15 -3.05
C GLU A 7 19.92 15.14 -2.85
N TRP A 8 19.32 13.94 -2.75
CA TRP A 8 17.88 13.77 -2.60
C TRP A 8 17.39 14.25 -1.23
N ASN A 9 16.55 15.28 -1.22
CA ASN A 9 15.98 15.85 0.00
C ASN A 9 14.46 16.00 -0.10
N LEU A 10 13.82 16.23 1.06
CA LEU A 10 12.37 16.37 1.17
C LEU A 10 11.79 17.46 0.25
N GLY A 11 12.50 18.57 0.05
CA GLY A 11 12.07 19.64 -0.84
C GLY A 11 11.98 19.20 -2.29
N MET A 12 12.93 18.38 -2.75
CA MET A 12 12.91 17.79 -4.09
C MET A 12 11.77 16.77 -4.24
N ALA A 13 11.51 15.97 -3.21
CA ALA A 13 10.37 15.06 -3.19
C ALA A 13 9.04 15.84 -3.32
N LEU A 14 8.85 16.90 -2.51
CA LEU A 14 7.66 17.75 -2.58
C LEU A 14 7.49 18.45 -3.93
N ALA A 15 8.58 18.90 -4.57
CA ALA A 15 8.53 19.50 -5.90
C ALA A 15 8.03 18.51 -6.98
N ILE A 16 8.37 17.23 -6.86
CA ILE A 16 7.85 16.17 -7.74
C ILE A 16 6.39 15.87 -7.43
N LEU A 17 5.98 15.87 -6.15
CA LEU A 17 4.58 15.70 -5.76
C LEU A 17 3.68 16.82 -6.33
N HIS A 18 4.23 18.01 -6.58
CA HIS A 18 3.53 19.16 -7.16
C HIS A 18 3.65 19.31 -8.69
N SER A 19 4.36 18.41 -9.39
CA SER A 19 4.58 18.54 -10.83
C SER A 19 3.38 18.05 -11.64
N GLU A 20 2.75 18.95 -12.40
CA GLU A 20 1.66 18.64 -13.34
C GLU A 20 2.10 17.81 -14.56
N ASN A 21 3.41 17.63 -14.76
CA ASN A 21 3.99 16.98 -15.94
C ASN A 21 4.48 15.55 -15.68
N VAL A 22 4.32 15.02 -14.46
CA VAL A 22 4.74 13.65 -14.15
C VAL A 22 3.62 12.69 -14.55
N ASP A 23 3.95 11.71 -15.38
CA ASP A 23 3.06 10.60 -15.71
C ASP A 23 2.59 9.92 -14.42
N GLY A 24 1.27 9.79 -14.26
CA GLY A 24 0.65 9.16 -13.09
C GLY A 24 1.16 7.74 -12.85
N LYS A 25 1.58 7.02 -13.90
CA LYS A 25 2.21 5.71 -13.78
C LYS A 25 3.57 5.78 -13.08
N VAL A 26 4.43 6.70 -13.51
CA VAL A 26 5.77 6.90 -12.91
C VAL A 26 5.64 7.32 -11.45
N TRP A 27 4.62 8.13 -11.15
CA TRP A 27 4.33 8.57 -9.79
C TRP A 27 3.84 7.43 -8.91
N ALA A 28 2.92 6.59 -9.42
CA ALA A 28 2.43 5.41 -8.72
C ALA A 28 3.57 4.42 -8.44
N GLU A 29 4.47 4.20 -9.40
CA GLU A 29 5.66 3.35 -9.22
C GLU A 29 6.62 3.92 -8.16
N ALA A 30 6.85 5.23 -8.15
CA ALA A 30 7.70 5.88 -7.14
C ALA A 30 7.10 5.78 -5.73
N VAL A 31 5.79 5.99 -5.58
CA VAL A 31 5.11 5.83 -4.29
C VAL A 31 5.08 4.38 -3.85
N LYS A 32 4.82 3.42 -4.74
CA LYS A 32 4.94 1.99 -4.45
C LYS A 32 6.34 1.69 -3.91
N TRP A 33 7.39 2.16 -4.60
CA TRP A 33 8.76 1.96 -4.13
C TRP A 33 9.04 2.56 -2.75
N LEU A 34 8.57 3.78 -2.47
CA LEU A 34 8.71 4.42 -1.15
C LEU A 34 7.91 3.72 -0.07
N PHE A 35 6.74 3.16 -0.39
CA PHE A 35 5.92 2.41 0.56
C PHE A 35 6.58 1.10 0.98
N LEU A 36 7.27 0.43 0.06
CA LEU A 36 7.93 -0.85 0.29
C LEU A 36 9.31 -0.67 0.94
N PHE A 37 10.13 0.22 0.38
CA PHE A 37 11.57 0.32 0.69
C PHE A 37 11.98 1.66 1.31
N GLY A 38 11.05 2.61 1.45
CA GLY A 38 11.35 3.92 2.02
C GLY A 38 11.70 3.87 3.51
N PRO A 39 12.26 4.96 4.06
CA PRO A 39 12.51 5.08 5.49
C PRO A 39 11.22 4.87 6.31
N PRO A 40 11.30 4.30 7.54
CA PRO A 40 10.11 4.00 8.35
C PRO A 40 9.14 5.17 8.52
N THR A 41 9.65 6.39 8.71
CA THR A 41 8.83 7.60 8.83
C THR A 41 8.05 7.90 7.56
N ILE A 42 8.66 7.72 6.38
CA ILE A 42 8.01 7.96 5.09
C ILE A 42 6.95 6.88 4.84
N ARG A 43 7.27 5.61 5.11
CA ARG A 43 6.31 4.51 5.02
C ARG A 43 5.09 4.76 5.90
N ALA A 44 5.29 5.17 7.16
CA ALA A 44 4.20 5.50 8.08
C ALA A 44 3.31 6.65 7.58
N MET A 45 3.91 7.70 7.00
CA MET A 45 3.16 8.81 6.41
C MET A 45 2.33 8.36 5.21
N ILE A 46 2.90 7.53 4.31
CA ILE A 46 2.19 6.99 3.15
C ILE A 46 1.06 6.06 3.62
N SER A 47 1.28 5.21 4.62
CA SER A 47 0.24 4.34 5.19
C SER A 47 -0.94 5.13 5.77
N GLN A 48 -0.67 6.24 6.47
CA GLN A 48 -1.72 7.11 7.02
C GLN A 48 -2.51 7.81 5.91
N ALA A 49 -1.82 8.36 4.90
CA ALA A 49 -2.47 8.99 3.75
C ALA A 49 -3.31 7.98 2.96
N SER A 50 -2.79 6.77 2.76
CA SER A 50 -3.51 5.65 2.13
C SER A 50 -4.77 5.30 2.91
N SER A 51 -4.68 5.14 4.23
CA SER A 51 -5.83 4.82 5.08
C SER A 51 -6.92 5.90 5.02
N LEU A 52 -6.53 7.17 4.99
CA LEU A 52 -7.46 8.29 4.86
C LEU A 52 -8.15 8.27 3.48
N ALA A 53 -7.38 8.08 2.41
CA ALA A 53 -7.92 7.98 1.06
C ALA A 53 -8.87 6.77 0.92
N THR A 54 -8.50 5.60 1.46
CA THR A 54 -9.38 4.42 1.46
C THR A 54 -10.69 4.71 2.17
N GLY A 55 -10.66 5.36 3.34
CA GLY A 55 -11.89 5.72 4.07
C GLY A 55 -12.77 6.73 3.33
N GLU A 56 -12.19 7.63 2.53
CA GLU A 56 -12.93 8.64 1.77
C GLU A 56 -13.51 8.09 0.46
N PHE A 57 -12.74 7.27 -0.26
CA PHE A 57 -13.11 6.77 -1.59
C PHE A 57 -13.76 5.39 -1.58
N PHE A 58 -13.53 4.59 -0.53
CA PHE A 58 -14.08 3.24 -0.35
C PHE A 58 -14.66 3.08 1.07
N PRO A 59 -15.69 3.85 1.45
CA PRO A 59 -16.23 3.86 2.82
C PRO A 59 -16.78 2.49 3.27
N GLU A 60 -17.20 1.64 2.33
CA GLU A 60 -17.62 0.26 2.55
C GLU A 60 -16.46 -0.67 2.92
N LEU A 61 -15.23 -0.30 2.57
CA LEU A 61 -14.01 -1.07 2.79
C LEU A 61 -13.43 -0.75 4.18
N SER A 62 -14.09 -1.25 5.22
CA SER A 62 -13.60 -1.14 6.59
C SER A 62 -12.71 -2.34 6.97
N PRO A 63 -11.60 -2.13 7.71
CA PRO A 63 -10.80 -3.23 8.24
C PRO A 63 -11.64 -4.13 9.15
N ILE A 64 -11.55 -5.45 8.95
CA ILE A 64 -12.16 -6.46 9.83
C ILE A 64 -11.33 -6.72 11.08
N GLY A 65 -10.06 -6.31 11.07
CA GLY A 65 -9.14 -6.45 12.19
C GLY A 65 -7.82 -5.73 11.93
N TYR A 66 -6.87 -5.88 12.85
CA TYR A 66 -5.51 -5.40 12.71
C TYR A 66 -4.53 -6.46 13.19
N THR A 67 -3.34 -6.51 12.58
CA THR A 67 -2.26 -7.40 13.03
C THR A 67 -1.60 -6.88 14.31
N VAL A 68 -0.73 -7.70 14.91
CA VAL A 68 0.12 -7.32 16.05
C VAL A 68 1.03 -6.12 15.74
N GLN A 69 1.27 -5.82 14.47
CA GLN A 69 2.07 -4.69 14.01
C GLN A 69 1.20 -3.45 13.69
N GLY A 70 -0.12 -3.55 13.84
CA GLY A 70 -1.07 -2.46 13.60
C GLY A 70 -1.52 -2.31 12.15
N GLU A 71 -1.29 -3.32 11.31
CA GLU A 71 -1.66 -3.28 9.89
C GLU A 71 -3.11 -3.75 9.70
N PRO A 72 -3.92 -3.05 8.88
CA PRO A 72 -5.33 -3.38 8.70
C PRO A 72 -5.53 -4.68 7.92
N LEU A 73 -6.42 -5.53 8.41
CA LEU A 73 -6.90 -6.74 7.75
C LEU A 73 -8.22 -6.43 7.03
N TYR A 74 -8.33 -6.81 5.76
CA TYR A 74 -9.54 -6.59 4.96
C TYR A 74 -10.22 -7.91 4.59
N ASP A 75 -11.55 -7.85 4.46
CA ASP A 75 -12.36 -8.94 3.92
C ASP A 75 -12.17 -9.00 2.39
N ILE A 76 -11.71 -10.13 1.87
CA ILE A 76 -11.47 -10.33 0.44
C ILE A 76 -12.74 -10.10 -0.38
N LYS A 77 -13.91 -10.45 0.12
CA LYS A 77 -15.17 -10.29 -0.60
C LYS A 77 -15.48 -8.82 -0.82
N LYS A 78 -15.34 -8.03 0.25
CA LYS A 78 -15.53 -6.58 0.19
C LYS A 78 -14.48 -5.90 -0.68
N LEU A 79 -13.24 -6.40 -0.64
CA LEU A 79 -12.16 -5.92 -1.49
C LEU A 79 -12.45 -6.19 -2.96
N ALA A 80 -12.89 -7.39 -3.29
CA ALA A 80 -13.30 -7.77 -4.64
C ALA A 80 -14.47 -6.91 -5.14
N GLU A 81 -15.51 -6.72 -4.32
CA GLU A 81 -16.65 -5.85 -4.62
C GLU A 81 -16.22 -4.40 -4.88
N SER A 82 -15.36 -3.84 -4.01
CA SER A 82 -14.89 -2.45 -4.11
C SER A 82 -14.00 -2.22 -5.33
N LEU A 83 -13.23 -3.23 -5.73
CA LEU A 83 -12.34 -3.19 -6.90
C LEU A 83 -13.06 -3.56 -8.20
N GLY A 84 -14.30 -4.05 -8.14
CA GLY A 84 -15.04 -4.55 -9.31
C GLY A 84 -14.40 -5.79 -9.93
N MET A 85 -13.76 -6.63 -9.12
CA MET A 85 -13.05 -7.85 -9.51
C MET A 85 -13.70 -9.08 -8.86
N SER A 86 -13.39 -10.28 -9.32
CA SER A 86 -13.75 -11.52 -8.60
C SER A 86 -12.79 -11.79 -7.43
N GLU A 87 -13.26 -12.54 -6.43
CA GLU A 87 -12.42 -12.96 -5.28
C GLU A 87 -11.15 -13.70 -5.74
N GLU A 88 -11.27 -14.55 -6.76
CA GLU A 88 -10.15 -15.29 -7.36
C GLU A 88 -9.12 -14.36 -8.03
N GLU A 89 -9.57 -13.35 -8.79
CA GLU A 89 -8.67 -12.36 -9.39
C GLU A 89 -7.94 -11.50 -8.35
N VAL A 90 -8.62 -11.16 -7.25
CA VAL A 90 -8.00 -10.43 -6.14
C VAL A 90 -6.92 -11.30 -5.50
N LEU A 91 -7.22 -12.56 -5.19
CA LEU A 91 -6.26 -13.51 -4.63
C LEU A 91 -5.02 -13.69 -5.52
N ILE A 92 -5.21 -13.85 -6.83
CA ILE A 92 -4.11 -13.98 -7.79
C ILE A 92 -3.23 -12.71 -7.77
N LYS A 93 -3.84 -11.52 -7.85
CA LYS A 93 -3.07 -10.27 -7.83
C LYS A 93 -2.33 -10.04 -6.52
N MET A 94 -2.90 -10.44 -5.39
CA MET A 94 -2.23 -10.34 -4.09
C MET A 94 -1.06 -11.31 -4.02
N ALA A 95 -1.21 -12.55 -4.48
CA ALA A 95 -0.12 -13.52 -4.55
C ALA A 95 1.02 -13.03 -5.46
N GLU A 96 0.70 -12.43 -6.62
CA GLU A 96 1.68 -11.81 -7.50
C GLU A 96 2.43 -10.65 -6.82
N LEU A 97 1.73 -9.80 -6.06
CA LEU A 97 2.34 -8.69 -5.32
C LEU A 97 3.23 -9.19 -4.16
N ASP A 98 2.82 -10.27 -3.51
CA ASP A 98 3.59 -10.89 -2.43
C ASP A 98 4.89 -11.50 -2.94
N GLU A 99 4.82 -12.21 -4.06
CA GLU A 99 6.00 -12.79 -4.73
C GLU A 99 6.92 -11.70 -5.30
N GLU A 100 6.37 -10.63 -5.88
CA GLU A 100 7.14 -9.55 -6.49
C GLU A 100 7.94 -8.73 -5.44
N HIS A 101 7.41 -8.57 -4.23
CA HIS A 101 7.99 -7.67 -3.21
C HIS A 101 8.47 -8.34 -1.92
N GLU A 102 8.40 -9.67 -1.83
CA GLU A 102 8.66 -10.44 -0.60
C GLU A 102 7.84 -9.93 0.60
N ILE A 103 6.62 -9.44 0.33
CA ILE A 103 5.68 -8.96 1.36
C ILE A 103 4.62 -10.03 1.56
N GLN A 104 4.20 -10.23 2.81
CA GLN A 104 3.09 -11.10 3.11
C GLN A 104 1.80 -10.25 3.12
N SER A 105 0.92 -10.45 2.14
CA SER A 105 -0.42 -9.88 2.19
C SER A 105 -1.21 -10.54 3.31
N LEU A 106 -1.87 -9.71 4.12
CA LEU A 106 -2.57 -10.14 5.30
C LEU A 106 -4.08 -10.10 5.04
N TYR A 107 -4.65 -11.25 4.70
CA TYR A 107 -6.08 -11.42 4.51
C TYR A 107 -6.58 -12.70 5.16
N ASP A 108 -7.85 -12.68 5.57
CA ASP A 108 -8.46 -13.81 6.27
C ASP A 108 -8.83 -14.90 5.26
N GLU A 109 -8.25 -16.08 5.41
CA GLU A 109 -9.01 -17.32 5.15
C GLU A 109 -8.48 -18.57 5.86
N SER A 110 -7.28 -18.61 6.44
CA SER A 110 -6.85 -19.82 7.19
C SER A 110 -5.58 -19.73 8.05
N ASP A 111 -5.00 -18.54 8.29
CA ASP A 111 -3.76 -18.45 9.09
C ASP A 111 -3.77 -17.37 10.19
N THR A 112 -4.96 -16.96 10.63
CA THR A 112 -5.09 -16.22 11.90
C THR A 112 -5.15 -17.23 13.05
N HIS A 113 -4.04 -17.39 13.76
CA HIS A 113 -4.07 -18.03 15.08
C HIS A 113 -5.13 -17.33 15.91
N LYS A 114 -6.19 -18.07 16.26
CA LYS A 114 -7.17 -17.66 17.27
C LYS A 114 -6.41 -17.34 18.55
N ILE A 115 -6.41 -16.07 18.92
CA ILE A 115 -5.93 -15.65 20.24
C ILE A 115 -6.87 -16.31 21.26
N GLN A 116 -6.31 -17.16 22.12
CA GLN A 116 -6.94 -17.63 23.36
C GLN A 116 -6.91 -16.53 24.41
#